data_AF-A0A3P2A6H7-F1
#
_entry.id   AF-A0A3P2A6H7-F1
#
_cell.length_a   1.000
_cell.length_b   1.000
_cell.length_c   1.000
_cell.angle_alpha   90.00
_cell.angle_beta   90.00
_cell.angle_gamma   90.00
#
_symmetry.space_group_name_H-M   'P 1'
#
loop_
_entity.id
_entity.type
_entity.pdbx_description
1 polymer ?
#
loop_
_entity_poly.entity_id
_entity_poly.type
_entity_poly.pdbx_seq_one_letter_code
_entity_poly.pdbx_strand_id
1 'polypeptide(L)' 'MNTHELLIWHDPNTNATTLLNAITACGARLRYHSHAAPNLLSVSLPPQLPVQQAQDYFWKVRGVVLVCHA' A
#
# COMPACT_ATOMS: atom_id res chain seq x y z
N MET A 1 -18.74 -2.15 8.44
CA MET A 1 -17.41 -1.90 9.01
C MET A 1 -16.52 -1.42 7.87
N ASN A 2 -16.05 -0.19 7.92
CA ASN A 2 -15.35 0.44 6.79
C ASN A 2 -13.92 -0.09 6.70
N THR A 3 -13.62 -0.84 5.64
CA THR A 3 -12.26 -1.14 5.22
C THR A 3 -11.74 0.06 4.43
N HIS A 4 -10.74 0.76 4.97
CA HIS A 4 -10.08 1.85 4.28
C HIS A 4 -9.19 1.30 3.15
N GLU A 5 -9.12 2.00 2.03
CA GLU A 5 -8.25 1.65 0.92
C GLU A 5 -7.08 2.62 0.83
N LEU A 6 -5.85 2.10 0.71
CA LEU A 6 -4.67 2.89 0.41
C LEU A 6 -4.19 2.62 -1.01
N LEU A 7 -3.89 3.70 -1.71
CA LEU A 7 -3.27 3.72 -3.02
C LEU A 7 -1.79 4.03 -2.85
N ILE A 8 -0.92 3.13 -3.31
CA ILE A 8 0.52 3.20 -3.18
C ILE A 8 1.12 3.34 -4.59
N TRP A 9 1.76 4.48 -4.84
CA TRP A 9 2.56 4.69 -6.04
C TRP A 9 4.02 4.36 -5.74
N HIS A 10 4.65 3.55 -6.59
CA HIS A 10 6.05 3.16 -6.41
C HIS A 10 6.88 3.37 -7.68
N ASP A 11 8.20 3.50 -7.51
CA ASP A 11 9.16 3.55 -8.59
C ASP A 11 9.29 2.15 -9.24
N PRO A 12 9.56 2.05 -10.55
CA PRO A 12 9.81 0.76 -11.21
C PRO A 12 10.96 -0.05 -10.60
N ASN A 13 11.93 0.61 -9.97
CA ASN A 13 13.07 -0.04 -9.32
C ASN A 13 12.80 -0.38 -7.84
N THR A 14 11.58 -0.15 -7.35
CA THR A 14 11.20 -0.51 -5.98
C THR A 14 11.34 -2.02 -5.79
N ASN A 15 12.00 -2.42 -4.71
CA ASN A 15 12.15 -3.84 -4.40
C ASN A 15 10.77 -4.43 -4.04
N ALA A 16 10.23 -5.26 -4.94
CA ALA A 16 8.91 -5.86 -4.81
C ALA A 16 8.76 -6.68 -3.51
N THR A 17 9.79 -7.43 -3.10
CA THR A 17 9.78 -8.20 -1.86
C THR A 17 9.64 -7.31 -0.63
N THR A 18 10.34 -6.17 -0.60
CA THR A 18 10.26 -5.23 0.53
C THR A 18 8.88 -4.59 0.63
N LEU A 19 8.30 -4.26 -0.53
CA LEU A 19 6.95 -3.69 -0.61
C LEU A 19 5.88 -4.71 -0.16
N LEU A 20 5.95 -5.95 -0.63
CA LEU A 20 5.06 -7.03 -0.21
C LEU A 20 5.19 -7.36 1.28
N ASN A 21 6.40 -7.29 1.83
CA ASN A 21 6.64 -7.46 3.27
C ASN A 21 5.96 -6.33 4.07
N ALA A 22 6.01 -5.08 3.61
CA ALA A 22 5.33 -3.97 4.26
C ALA A 22 3.80 -4.15 4.25
N ILE A 23 3.22 -4.61 3.12
CA ILE A 23 1.79 -4.94 3.01
C ILE A 23 1.40 -6.02 4.02
N THR A 24 2.22 -7.07 4.13
CA THR A 24 1.96 -8.17 5.05
C THR A 24 2.13 -7.74 6.51
N ALA A 25 3.14 -6.94 6.82
CA ALA A 25 3.43 -6.45 8.18
C ALA A 25 2.32 -5.56 8.74
N CYS A 26 1.65 -4.78 7.90
CA CYS A 26 0.50 -3.98 8.31
C CYS A 26 -0.84 -4.74 8.20
N GLY A 27 -0.82 -6.03 7.83
CA GLY A 27 -2.03 -6.85 7.68
C GLY A 27 -2.96 -6.39 6.55
N ALA A 28 -2.46 -5.55 5.64
CA ALA A 28 -3.20 -5.10 4.48
C ALA A 28 -3.29 -6.22 3.43
N ARG A 29 -4.25 -6.10 2.52
CA ARG A 29 -4.44 -7.05 1.42
C ARG A 29 -4.41 -6.31 0.09
N LEU A 30 -3.70 -6.87 -0.89
CA LEU A 30 -3.71 -6.34 -2.25
C LEU A 30 -5.12 -6.38 -2.83
N ARG A 31 -5.53 -5.28 -3.47
CA ARG A 31 -6.73 -5.20 -4.29
C ARG A 31 -6.35 -4.99 -5.74
N TYR A 32 -6.99 -5.76 -6.60
CA TYR A 32 -6.87 -5.58 -8.03
C TYR A 32 -7.86 -4.53 -8.52
N HIS A 33 -7.36 -3.56 -9.30
CA HIS A 33 -8.18 -2.64 -10.06
C HIS A 33 -7.90 -2.82 -11.54
N SER A 34 -8.95 -3.11 -12.32
CA SER A 34 -8.87 -3.08 -13.77
C SER A 34 -8.45 -1.68 -14.22
N HIS A 35 -7.43 -1.58 -15.06
CA HIS A 35 -6.87 -0.31 -15.58
C HIS A 35 -6.03 0.52 -14.59
N ALA A 36 -5.58 -0.06 -13.47
CA ALA A 36 -4.57 0.60 -12.65
C ALA A 36 -3.27 0.82 -13.45
N ALA A 37 -2.59 1.94 -13.18
CA ALA A 37 -1.25 2.15 -13.71
C ALA A 37 -0.31 1.03 -13.22
N PRO A 38 0.70 0.61 -14.00
CA PRO A 38 1.55 -0.54 -13.66
C PRO A 38 2.28 -0.42 -12.31
N ASN A 39 2.46 0.80 -11.85
CA ASN A 39 3.17 1.18 -10.64
C ASN A 39 2.26 1.75 -9.55
N LEU A 40 0.94 1.57 -9.72
CA LEU A 40 -0.07 1.84 -8.72
C LEU A 40 -0.53 0.52 -8.11
N LEU A 41 -0.38 0.40 -6.79
CA LEU A 41 -0.93 -0.71 -6.02
C LEU A 41 -2.06 -0.19 -5.13
N SER A 42 -3.16 -0.92 -5.10
CA SER A 42 -4.21 -0.70 -4.12
C SER A 42 -4.14 -1.76 -3.03
N VAL A 43 -4.30 -1.33 -1.78
CA VAL A 43 -4.37 -2.22 -0.63
C VAL A 43 -5.57 -1.88 0.26
N SER A 44 -6.31 -2.90 0.68
CA SER A 44 -7.33 -2.75 1.72
C SER A 44 -6.69 -2.91 3.09
N LEU A 45 -6.92 -1.95 3.98
CA LEU A 45 -6.46 -1.98 5.36
C LEU A 45 -7.43 -2.78 6.25
N PRO A 46 -6.90 -3.45 7.29
CA PRO A 46 -7.75 -4.02 8.31
C PRO A 46 -8.48 -2.90 9.07
N PRO A 47 -9.74 -3.12 9.50
CA PRO A 47 -10.59 -2.07 10.09
C PRO A 47 -10.05 -1.51 11.42
N GLN A 48 -9.10 -2.20 12.04
CA GLN A 48 -8.48 -1.81 13.31
C GLN A 48 -7.22 -0.96 13.13
N LEU A 49 -6.67 -0.88 11.91
CA LEU A 49 -5.43 -0.17 11.65
C LEU A 49 -5.72 1.25 11.14
N PRO A 50 -5.27 2.30 11.84
CA PRO A 50 -5.36 3.66 11.36
C PRO A 50 -4.58 3.86 10.05
N VAL A 51 -5.16 4.63 9.13
CA VAL A 51 -4.56 4.97 7.83
C VAL A 51 -3.14 5.53 7.99
N GLN A 52 -2.96 6.46 8.93
CA GLN A 52 -1.65 7.08 9.19
C GLN A 52 -0.60 6.06 9.62
N GLN A 53 -0.97 5.12 10.49
CA GLN A 53 -0.07 4.05 10.92
C GLN A 53 0.29 3.12 9.75
N ALA A 54 -0.67 2.85 8.84
CA ALA A 54 -0.39 2.08 7.63
C ALA A 54 0.58 2.80 6.69
N GLN A 55 0.45 4.12 6.52
CA GLN A 55 1.37 4.94 5.72
C GLN A 55 2.81 4.84 6.21
N ASP A 56 3.04 4.80 7.52
CA ASP A 56 4.39 4.67 8.11
C ASP A 56 5.10 3.37 7.72
N TYR A 57 4.37 2.27 7.46
CA TYR A 57 4.98 1.03 6.97
C TYR A 57 5.51 1.21 5.55
N PHE A 58 4.76 1.92 4.69
CA PHE A 58 5.08 2.08 3.28
C PHE A 58 6.14 3.16 3.03
N TRP A 59 6.16 4.24 3.81
CA TRP A 59 7.21 5.28 3.69
C TRP A 59 8.61 4.79 4.03
N LYS A 60 8.74 3.67 4.76
CA LYS A 60 10.03 3.02 5.02
C LYS A 60 10.55 2.22 3.82
N VAL A 61 9.70 1.94 2.83
CA VAL A 61 10.09 1.18 1.64
C VAL A 61 10.71 2.14 0.62
N ARG A 62 12.00 1.96 0.34
CA ARG A 62 12.71 2.74 -0.68
C ARG A 62 12.03 2.57 -2.04
N GLY A 63 11.68 3.69 -2.67
CA GLY A 63 11.02 3.72 -3.98
C GLY A 63 9.51 3.90 -3.92
N VAL A 64 8.88 3.84 -2.74
CA VAL A 64 7.51 4.33 -2.57
C VAL A 64 7.52 5.86 -2.68
N VAL A 65 6.71 6.39 -3.60
CA VAL A 65 6.66 7.82 -3.94
C VAL A 65 5.48 8.50 -3.27
N LEU A 66 4.33 7.83 -3.22
CA LEU A 66 3.10 8.40 -2.69
C LEU A 66 2.21 7.33 -2.07
N VAL A 67 1.52 7.69 -0.98
CA VAL A 67 0.50 6.86 -0.33
C VAL A 67 -0.73 7.70 -0.02
N CYS A 68 -1.83 7.46 -0.74
CA CYS A 68 -3.09 8.22 -0.60
C CYS A 68 -4.23 7.33 -0.08
N HIS A 69 -5.14 7.90 0.68
CA HIS A 69 -6.37 7.24 1.12
C HIS A 69 -7.49 7.50 0.10
N ALA A 70 -8.24 6.44 -0.25
CA ALA A 70 -9.37 6.46 -1.18
C ALA A 70 -10.68 6.04 -0.48
#